data_AF-A0A968KH11-F1
#
_entry.id   AF-A0A968KH11-F1
#
_cell.length_a   1.000
_cell.length_b   1.000
_cell.length_c   1.000
_cell.angle_alpha   90.00
_cell.angle_beta   90.00
_cell.angle_gamma   90.00
#
_symmetry.space_group_name_H-M   'P 1'
#
loop_
_entity.id
_entity.type
_entity.pdbx_description
1 polymer ?
#
loop_
_entity_poly.entity_id
_entity_poly.type
_entity_poly.pdbx_seq_one_letter_code
_entity_poly.pdbx_strand_id
1 'polypeptide(L)'
;VSDGRQEVLLATRGGMSIRFAETDVRPIGRTGRGVQGIRCREEDKVVGAEIVESGNTILTVTENGYGKRTTVEEYPVQGRGGRGVITIRCNDKIGSVVGVEQVIDTDELLMVTSVGNIIRMAANEISIIGRNTQGVRLARLSEDTRVVGVEKFVE
;
A
#
# COMPACT_ATOMS: atom_id res chain seq x y z
N VAL A 1 -13.66 7.69 4.16
CA VAL A 1 -15.04 7.21 4.41
C VAL A 1 -15.59 6.80 3.06
N SER A 2 -16.20 5.62 2.96
CA SER A 2 -16.74 5.10 1.72
C SER A 2 -18.24 5.35 1.56
N ASP A 3 -18.75 5.25 0.33
CA ASP A 3 -20.16 5.55 -0.03
C ASP A 3 -21.02 4.32 -0.37
N GLY A 4 -20.48 3.10 -0.25
CA GLY A 4 -21.17 1.85 -0.59
C GLY A 4 -21.08 1.44 -2.06
N ARG A 5 -20.38 2.22 -2.91
CA ARG A 5 -20.16 1.91 -4.34
C ARG A 5 -18.68 1.85 -4.72
N GLN A 6 -17.80 2.13 -3.77
CA GLN A 6 -16.37 2.16 -3.99
C GLN A 6 -15.74 0.77 -3.84
N GLU A 7 -14.46 0.70 -4.18
CA GLU A 7 -13.67 -0.51 -4.09
C GLU A 7 -12.61 -0.34 -3.02
N VAL A 8 -12.34 -1.44 -2.31
CA VAL A 8 -11.35 -1.50 -1.25
C VAL A 8 -10.13 -2.21 -1.79
N LEU A 9 -8.95 -1.62 -1.63
CA LEU A 9 -7.67 -2.26 -1.83
C LEU A 9 -7.00 -2.52 -0.48
N LEU A 10 -6.62 -3.77 -0.21
CA LEU A 10 -5.80 -4.12 0.95
C LEU A 10 -4.42 -4.54 0.46
N ALA A 11 -3.37 -4.15 1.19
CA ALA A 11 -2.01 -4.61 0.93
C ALA A 11 -1.40 -5.27 2.16
N THR A 12 -0.51 -6.23 1.93
CA THR A 12 0.16 -6.99 2.98
C THR A 12 1.65 -6.67 3.06
N ARG A 13 2.24 -6.93 4.23
CA ARG A 13 3.67 -6.79 4.50
C ARG A 13 4.51 -7.57 3.50
N GLY A 14 4.04 -8.76 3.09
CA GLY A 14 4.68 -9.64 2.12
C GLY A 14 4.57 -9.20 0.65
N GLY A 15 4.04 -8.01 0.36
CA GLY A 15 3.96 -7.49 -1.01
C GLY A 15 2.79 -8.04 -1.83
N MET A 16 1.74 -8.53 -1.16
CA MET A 16 0.48 -8.94 -1.80
C MET A 16 -0.58 -7.85 -1.67
N SER A 17 -1.57 -7.87 -2.57
CA SER A 17 -2.71 -6.96 -2.54
C SER A 17 -3.99 -7.60 -3.04
N ILE A 18 -5.15 -7.17 -2.54
CA ILE A 18 -6.46 -7.58 -3.06
C ILE A 18 -7.31 -6.32 -3.26
N ARG A 19 -8.05 -6.26 -4.36
CA ARG A 19 -9.02 -5.21 -4.66
C ARG A 19 -10.38 -5.85 -4.87
N PHE A 20 -11.39 -5.40 -4.15
CA PHE A 20 -12.76 -5.94 -4.20
C PHE A 20 -13.79 -4.83 -3.98
N ALA A 21 -15.02 -5.04 -4.44
CA ALA A 21 -16.10 -4.08 -4.25
C ALA A 21 -16.52 -4.02 -2.78
N GLU A 22 -16.77 -2.82 -2.24
CA GLU A 22 -17.25 -2.68 -0.85
C GLU A 22 -18.56 -3.45 -0.62
N THR A 23 -19.39 -3.60 -1.66
CA THR A 23 -20.64 -4.37 -1.64
C THR A 23 -20.44 -5.86 -1.33
N ASP A 24 -19.23 -6.41 -1.48
CA ASP A 24 -18.87 -7.75 -1.02
C ASP A 24 -18.78 -7.87 0.52
N VAL A 25 -18.80 -6.72 1.21
CA VAL A 25 -18.83 -6.61 2.66
C VAL A 25 -20.23 -6.25 3.10
N ARG A 26 -20.92 -7.22 3.70
CA ARG A 26 -22.22 -6.93 4.33
C ARG A 26 -22.06 -5.91 5.47
N PRO A 27 -23.05 -5.02 5.70
CA PRO A 27 -23.08 -4.19 6.89
C PRO A 27 -23.09 -5.05 8.16
N ILE A 28 -22.31 -4.65 9.16
CA ILE A 28 -22.21 -5.34 10.45
C ILE A 28 -22.28 -4.28 11.56
N GLY A 29 -23.04 -4.56 12.63
CA GLY A 29 -23.10 -3.68 13.80
C GLY A 29 -21.76 -3.62 14.54
N ARG A 30 -21.58 -2.60 15.39
CA ARG A 30 -20.33 -2.32 16.11
C ARG A 30 -19.72 -3.51 16.86
N THR A 31 -20.52 -4.47 17.32
CA THR A 31 -20.09 -5.65 18.09
C THR A 31 -19.67 -6.84 17.22
N GLY A 32 -19.82 -6.77 15.90
CA GLY A 32 -19.47 -7.88 15.02
C GLY A 32 -17.96 -8.03 14.81
N ARG A 33 -17.55 -9.25 14.45
CA ARG A 33 -16.13 -9.61 14.26
C ARG A 33 -15.57 -9.21 12.88
N GLY A 34 -16.38 -8.58 12.04
CA GLY A 34 -16.03 -8.32 10.64
C GLY A 34 -16.03 -9.58 9.79
N VAL A 35 -15.40 -9.48 8.61
CA VAL A 35 -15.31 -10.53 7.60
C VAL A 35 -13.89 -10.54 7.01
N GLN A 36 -13.38 -11.67 6.51
CA GLN A 36 -11.99 -11.79 6.01
C GLN A 36 -11.71 -11.06 4.67
N GLY A 37 -11.00 -9.93 4.69
CA GLY A 37 -10.73 -9.12 3.49
C GLY A 37 -9.75 -9.76 2.51
N ILE A 38 -8.59 -10.19 3.01
CA ILE A 38 -7.55 -10.92 2.28
C ILE A 38 -7.15 -12.16 3.07
N ARG A 39 -6.80 -13.24 2.38
CA ARG A 39 -6.19 -14.42 3.00
C ARG A 39 -4.66 -14.26 2.98
N CYS A 40 -4.12 -13.80 4.10
CA CYS A 40 -2.68 -13.70 4.32
C CYS A 40 -2.01 -15.09 4.30
N ARG A 41 -0.75 -15.13 3.87
CA ARG A 41 0.14 -16.29 4.10
C ARG A 41 0.59 -16.31 5.56
N GLU A 42 1.25 -17.38 5.97
CA GLU A 42 1.88 -17.50 7.29
C GLU A 42 2.86 -16.33 7.51
N GLU A 43 2.85 -15.74 8.72
CA GLU A 43 3.63 -14.55 9.11
C GLU A 43 3.36 -13.26 8.30
N ASP A 44 2.37 -13.26 7.40
CA ASP A 44 1.96 -12.08 6.66
C ASP A 44 0.80 -11.36 7.35
N LYS A 45 0.77 -10.03 7.20
CA LYS A 45 -0.26 -9.16 7.81
C LYS A 45 -0.62 -8.02 6.89
N VAL A 46 -1.86 -7.55 7.01
CA VAL A 46 -2.30 -6.33 6.31
C VAL A 46 -1.54 -5.13 6.90
N VAL A 47 -1.03 -4.26 6.01
CA VAL A 47 -0.27 -3.04 6.38
C VAL A 47 -0.89 -1.77 5.84
N GLY A 48 -1.85 -1.87 4.92
CA GLY A 48 -2.61 -0.71 4.46
C GLY A 48 -3.92 -1.12 3.79
N ALA A 49 -4.85 -0.17 3.79
CA ALA A 49 -6.19 -0.31 3.26
C ALA A 49 -6.63 1.02 2.64
N GLU A 50 -7.00 0.99 1.37
CA GLU A 50 -7.36 2.17 0.60
C GLU A 50 -8.77 2.03 0.01
N ILE A 51 -9.50 3.13 -0.02
CA ILE A 51 -10.70 3.25 -0.85
C ILE A 51 -10.23 3.84 -2.17
N VAL A 52 -10.23 3.00 -3.22
CA VAL A 52 -9.54 3.34 -4.46
C VAL A 52 -10.45 4.04 -5.47
N GLU A 53 -9.86 4.98 -6.20
CA GLU A 53 -10.49 5.75 -7.26
C GLU A 53 -9.74 5.52 -8.57
N SER A 54 -10.49 5.36 -9.67
CA SER A 54 -9.89 5.20 -10.99
C SER A 54 -9.14 6.47 -11.41
N GLY A 55 -8.03 6.29 -12.13
CA GLY A 55 -7.14 7.38 -12.55
C GLY A 55 -6.08 7.75 -11.51
N ASN A 56 -6.24 7.33 -10.24
CA ASN A 56 -5.22 7.54 -9.21
C ASN A 56 -4.18 6.42 -9.21
N THR A 57 -3.12 6.61 -8.41
CA THR A 57 -2.06 5.63 -8.24
C THR A 57 -1.97 5.14 -6.80
N ILE A 58 -1.51 3.90 -6.62
CA ILE A 58 -1.17 3.34 -5.33
C ILE A 58 0.34 3.45 -5.15
N LEU A 59 0.75 4.26 -4.19
CA LEU A 59 2.10 4.26 -3.65
C LEU A 59 2.29 2.99 -2.82
N THR A 60 3.44 2.36 -2.95
CA THR A 60 3.88 1.29 -2.05
C THR A 60 5.31 1.60 -1.62
N VAL A 61 5.55 1.61 -0.31
CA VAL A 61 6.87 1.86 0.30
C VAL A 61 7.30 0.67 1.13
N THR A 62 8.60 0.38 1.14
CA THR A 62 9.21 -0.73 1.89
C THR A 62 10.23 -0.26 2.91
N GLU A 63 10.55 -1.14 3.87
CA GLU A 63 11.38 -0.81 5.03
C GLU A 63 12.82 -0.39 4.67
N ASN A 64 13.35 -0.81 3.51
CA ASN A 64 14.69 -0.43 3.05
C ASN A 64 14.71 0.83 2.17
N GLY A 65 13.61 1.61 2.15
CA GLY A 65 13.54 2.88 1.42
C GLY A 65 13.35 2.71 -0.09
N TYR A 66 12.73 1.61 -0.51
CA TYR A 66 12.27 1.42 -1.88
C TYR A 66 10.77 1.70 -1.97
N GLY A 67 10.32 2.05 -3.17
CA GLY A 67 8.91 2.19 -3.44
C GLY A 67 8.61 2.51 -4.89
N LYS A 68 7.33 2.61 -5.19
CA LYS A 68 6.83 2.93 -6.53
C LYS A 68 5.38 3.36 -6.46
N ARG A 69 4.92 3.97 -7.54
CA ARG A 69 3.51 4.16 -7.83
C ARG A 69 3.07 3.15 -8.89
N THR A 70 1.84 2.68 -8.78
CA THR A 70 1.20 1.84 -9.79
C THR A 70 -0.23 2.26 -9.95
N THR A 71 -0.73 2.37 -11.18
CA THR A 71 -2.11 2.79 -11.43
C THR A 71 -3.10 1.83 -10.78
N VAL A 72 -4.23 2.36 -10.31
CA VAL A 72 -5.29 1.55 -9.69
C VAL A 72 -5.77 0.46 -10.67
N GLU A 73 -5.84 0.76 -11.96
CA GLU A 73 -6.28 -0.13 -13.05
C GLU A 73 -5.41 -1.39 -13.19
N GLU A 74 -4.14 -1.34 -12.78
CA GLU A 74 -3.30 -2.54 -12.79
C GLU A 74 -3.71 -3.57 -11.73
N TYR A 75 -4.42 -3.15 -10.68
CA TYR A 75 -4.93 -4.04 -9.62
C TYR A 75 -6.28 -4.61 -10.06
N PRO A 76 -6.35 -5.90 -10.44
CA PRO A 76 -7.60 -6.50 -10.88
C PRO A 76 -8.59 -6.61 -9.72
N VAL A 77 -9.84 -6.26 -10.00
CA VAL A 77 -10.95 -6.53 -9.09
C VAL A 77 -11.17 -8.03 -9.02
N GLN A 78 -11.26 -8.56 -7.80
CA GLN A 78 -11.51 -9.98 -7.52
C GLN A 78 -12.37 -10.12 -6.27
N GLY A 79 -12.88 -11.34 -6.02
CA GLY A 79 -13.65 -11.61 -4.81
C GLY A 79 -12.82 -11.48 -3.53
N ARG A 80 -13.42 -10.88 -2.51
CA ARG A 80 -12.84 -10.74 -1.17
C ARG A 80 -12.48 -12.09 -0.52
N GLY A 81 -11.44 -12.12 0.31
CA GLY A 81 -10.96 -13.34 0.98
C GLY A 81 -10.03 -14.21 0.13
N GLY A 82 -9.70 -13.77 -1.09
CA GLY A 82 -8.66 -14.37 -1.92
C GLY A 82 -7.24 -14.14 -1.40
N ARG A 83 -6.25 -14.79 -2.02
CA ARG A 83 -4.82 -14.61 -1.69
C ARG A 83 -4.22 -13.31 -2.23
N GLY A 84 -4.95 -12.59 -3.07
CA GLY A 84 -4.46 -11.38 -3.72
C GLY A 84 -3.48 -11.64 -4.85
N VAL A 85 -2.98 -10.55 -5.44
CA VAL A 85 -1.95 -10.50 -6.47
C VAL A 85 -0.74 -9.72 -5.94
N ILE A 86 0.42 -9.91 -6.57
CA ILE A 86 1.63 -9.15 -6.21
C ILE A 86 1.35 -7.65 -6.39
N THR A 87 1.71 -6.84 -5.38
CA THR A 87 1.81 -5.38 -5.46
C THR A 87 3.26 -4.92 -5.63
N ILE A 88 4.23 -5.59 -4.98
CA ILE A 88 5.66 -5.32 -5.11
C ILE A 88 6.45 -6.59 -4.80
N ARG A 89 7.61 -6.78 -5.44
CA ARG A 89 8.51 -7.91 -5.17
C ARG A 89 9.42 -7.60 -3.98
N CYS A 90 9.02 -8.07 -2.80
CA CYS A 90 9.87 -8.07 -1.60
C CYS A 90 11.01 -9.10 -1.72
N ASN A 91 12.17 -8.74 -1.18
CA ASN A 91 13.33 -9.61 -0.93
C ASN A 91 14.24 -8.90 0.09
N ASP A 92 15.39 -9.49 0.45
CA ASP A 92 16.29 -8.94 1.46
C ASP A 92 16.80 -7.52 1.15
N LYS A 93 16.96 -7.19 -0.13
CA LYS A 93 17.41 -5.85 -0.57
C LYS A 93 16.29 -4.82 -0.47
N ILE A 94 15.08 -5.18 -0.91
CA ILE A 94 13.94 -4.27 -0.98
C ILE A 94 13.24 -4.15 0.38
N GLY A 95 13.30 -5.21 1.19
CA GLY A 95 12.57 -5.30 2.45
C GLY A 95 11.08 -5.48 2.26
N SER A 96 10.38 -5.49 3.38
CA SER A 96 8.92 -5.72 3.45
C SER A 96 8.16 -4.41 3.31
N VAL A 97 6.89 -4.49 2.89
CA VAL A 97 6.03 -3.31 2.76
C VAL A 97 5.75 -2.70 4.14
N VAL A 98 5.90 -1.38 4.24
CA VAL A 98 5.61 -0.61 5.46
C VAL A 98 4.31 0.19 5.35
N GLY A 99 3.92 0.58 4.14
CA GLY A 99 2.69 1.31 3.90
C GLY A 99 2.32 1.33 2.43
N VAL A 100 1.03 1.52 2.19
CA VAL A 100 0.46 1.81 0.87
C VAL A 100 -0.50 2.97 1.01
N GLU A 101 -0.49 3.87 0.03
CA GLU A 101 -1.32 5.07 0.04
C GLU A 101 -1.86 5.30 -1.37
N GLN A 102 -3.14 5.66 -1.50
CA GLN A 102 -3.62 6.22 -2.76
C GLN A 102 -3.11 7.66 -2.88
N VAL A 103 -2.41 7.96 -3.98
CA VAL A 103 -1.81 9.28 -4.25
C VAL A 103 -2.13 9.78 -5.66
N ILE A 104 -2.22 11.10 -5.79
CA ILE A 104 -2.20 11.85 -7.05
C ILE A 104 -0.86 12.59 -7.21
N ASP A 105 -0.58 13.11 -8.41
CA ASP A 105 0.71 13.74 -8.72
C ASP A 105 1.03 14.98 -7.86
N THR A 106 0.01 15.67 -7.36
CA THR A 106 0.16 16.87 -6.53
C THR A 106 0.35 16.56 -5.05
N ASP A 107 0.23 15.31 -4.64
CA ASP A 107 0.39 14.93 -3.24
C ASP A 107 1.87 15.01 -2.82
N GLU A 108 2.08 15.26 -1.54
CA GLU A 108 3.36 15.13 -0.89
C GLU A 108 3.30 14.05 0.19
N LEU A 109 4.45 13.44 0.45
CA LEU A 109 4.59 12.28 1.31
C LEU A 109 5.62 12.55 2.38
N LEU A 110 5.33 12.12 3.59
CA LEU A 110 6.28 12.07 4.69
C LEU A 110 6.64 10.62 4.99
N MET A 111 7.90 10.27 4.78
CA MET A 111 8.46 8.99 5.24
C MET A 111 9.22 9.21 6.55
N VAL A 112 8.93 8.38 7.55
CA VAL A 112 9.60 8.42 8.85
C VAL A 112 10.52 7.21 8.96
N THR A 113 11.76 7.45 9.40
CA THR A 113 12.71 6.37 9.68
C THR A 113 12.70 5.98 11.15
N SER A 114 13.21 4.78 11.45
CA SER A 114 13.40 4.22 12.79
C SER A 114 14.29 5.07 13.71
N VAL A 115 15.11 5.96 13.15
CA VAL A 115 15.96 6.90 13.91
C VAL A 115 15.34 8.30 14.02
N GLY A 116 14.09 8.48 13.60
CA GLY A 116 13.36 9.73 13.70
C GLY A 116 13.61 10.74 12.57
N ASN A 117 14.32 10.35 11.51
CA ASN A 117 14.48 11.24 10.34
C ASN A 117 13.17 11.27 9.53
N ILE A 118 12.77 12.47 9.12
CA ILE A 118 11.61 12.69 8.26
C ILE A 118 12.10 13.06 6.86
N ILE A 119 11.60 12.37 5.85
CA ILE A 119 11.90 12.61 4.44
C ILE A 119 10.60 13.04 3.77
N ARG A 120 10.56 14.28 3.27
CA ARG A 120 9.46 14.79 2.45
C ARG A 120 9.77 14.57 0.98
N MET A 121 8.79 14.08 0.21
CA MET A 121 8.93 13.80 -1.22
C MET A 121 7.62 14.12 -1.95
N ALA A 122 7.71 14.72 -3.13
CA ALA A 122 6.54 14.89 -3.99
C ALA A 122 6.19 13.57 -4.69
N ALA A 123 4.91 13.22 -4.74
CA ALA A 123 4.46 11.97 -5.35
C ALA A 123 4.87 11.87 -6.83
N ASN A 124 4.86 12.99 -7.56
CA ASN A 124 5.25 13.04 -8.97
C ASN A 124 6.73 12.68 -9.26
N GLU A 125 7.62 12.73 -8.27
CA GLU A 125 9.02 12.29 -8.40
C GLU A 125 9.15 10.77 -8.37
N ILE A 126 8.12 10.06 -7.88
CA ILE A 126 8.11 8.61 -7.75
C ILE A 126 7.61 7.97 -9.05
N SER A 127 8.40 7.07 -9.61
CA SER A 127 8.09 6.41 -10.88
C SER A 127 6.78 5.60 -10.82
N ILE A 128 5.95 5.78 -11.84
CA ILE A 128 4.79 4.93 -12.11
C ILE A 128 5.26 3.71 -12.90
N ILE A 129 5.26 2.54 -12.28
CA ILE A 129 5.68 1.28 -12.89
C ILE A 129 4.77 0.13 -12.45
N GLY A 130 4.82 -0.98 -13.19
CA GLY A 130 3.92 -2.09 -12.95
C GLY A 130 4.09 -2.78 -11.60
N ARG A 131 3.06 -3.51 -11.18
CA ARG A 131 3.02 -4.18 -9.86
C ARG A 131 4.16 -5.18 -9.63
N ASN A 132 4.48 -5.99 -10.64
CA ASN A 132 5.41 -7.12 -10.46
C ASN A 132 6.89 -6.70 -10.56
N THR A 133 7.27 -5.62 -9.88
CA THR A 133 8.60 -5.00 -9.91
C THR A 133 9.12 -4.77 -8.48
N GLN A 134 10.39 -4.37 -8.35
CA GLN A 134 11.02 -4.07 -7.06
C GLN A 134 10.85 -2.61 -6.61
N GLY A 135 10.33 -1.74 -7.47
CA GLY A 135 10.34 -0.30 -7.23
C GLY A 135 11.69 0.37 -7.51
N VAL A 136 11.74 1.66 -7.19
CA VAL A 136 12.93 2.50 -7.25
C VAL A 136 13.34 2.89 -5.82
N ARG A 137 14.57 3.36 -5.65
CA ARG A 137 15.06 3.80 -4.35
C ARG A 137 14.52 5.21 -4.06
N LEU A 138 13.72 5.35 -3.01
CA LEU A 138 13.17 6.63 -2.55
C LEU A 138 14.13 7.34 -1.59
N ALA A 139 14.83 6.56 -0.75
CA ALA A 139 15.76 7.09 0.24
C ALA A 139 17.04 6.26 0.33
N ARG A 140 18.16 6.92 0.61
CA ARG A 140 19.39 6.23 1.03
C ARG A 140 19.41 6.15 2.56
N LEU A 141 19.27 4.94 3.08
CA LEU A 141 19.33 4.66 4.51
C LEU A 141 20.71 4.10 4.85
N SER A 142 21.18 4.35 6.09
CA SER A 142 22.31 3.62 6.68
C SER A 142 21.91 2.17 7.01
N GLU A 143 22.90 1.30 7.24
CA GLU A 143 22.66 -0.15 7.41
C GLU A 143 21.63 -0.50 8.49
N ASP A 144 21.60 0.25 9.60
CA ASP A 144 20.69 0.01 10.72
C ASP A 144 19.43 0.89 10.69
N THR A 145 19.21 1.66 9.63
CA THR A 145 18.03 2.52 9.49
C THR A 145 17.03 1.93 8.52
N ARG A 146 15.79 1.84 8.97
CA ARG A 146 14.63 1.44 8.17
C ARG A 146 13.55 2.51 8.14
N VAL A 147 12.77 2.57 7.06
CA VAL A 147 11.49 3.28 7.04
C VAL A 147 10.52 2.53 7.95
N VAL A 148 9.80 3.26 8.79
CA VAL A 148 8.80 2.69 9.72
C VAL A 148 7.38 3.16 9.42
N GLY A 149 7.21 4.21 8.62
CA GLY A 149 5.92 4.71 8.19
C GLY A 149 6.04 5.64 7.00
N VAL A 150 4.93 5.77 6.26
CA VAL A 150 4.73 6.73 5.20
C VAL A 150 3.30 7.25 5.31
N GLU A 151 3.12 8.55 5.18
CA GLU A 151 1.80 9.20 5.24
C GLU A 151 1.75 10.32 4.20
N LYS A 152 0.56 10.61 3.68
CA LYS A 152 0.32 11.82 2.89
C LYS A 152 0.41 13.05 3.78
N PHE A 153 1.09 14.07 3.30
CA PHE A 153 1.08 15.38 3.94
C PHE A 153 -0.25 16.06 3.65
N VAL A 154 -0.94 16.49 4.71
CA VAL A 154 -2.16 17.30 4.65
C VAL A 154 -1.86 18.58 5.40
N GLU A 155 -2.09 19.71 4.73
CA GLU A 155 -1.92 21.05 5.33
C GLU A 155 -3.11 21.41 6.24
#